data_AF-A0A843L1J0-F1
#
_entry.id   AF-A0A843L1J0-F1
#
_cell.length_a   1.000
_cell.length_b   1.000
_cell.length_c   1.000
_cell.angle_alpha   90.00
_cell.angle_beta   90.00
_cell.angle_gamma   90.00
#
_symmetry.space_group_name_H-M   'P 1'
#
loop_
_entity.id
_entity.type
_entity.pdbx_description
1 polymer ?
#
loop_
_entity_poly.entity_id
_entity_poly.type
_entity_poly.pdbx_seq_one_letter_code
_entity_poly.pdbx_strand_id
1 'polypeptide(L)' 'DAALLAVTADLITACASRHIRDAAAKNALLQAGTSIPVFAMTPAGKGIILGKVAETDQQILVQGARLPVEGPHLPSPLC' A
#
# COMPACT_ATOMS: atom_id res chain seq x y z
N ASP A 1 -12.49 0.54 -13.05
CA ASP A 1 -12.39 -0.39 -11.90
C ASP A 1 -11.36 0.05 -10.86
N ALA A 2 -10.08 0.22 -11.22
CA ALA A 2 -9.03 0.57 -10.25
C ALA A 2 -9.31 1.85 -9.44
N ALA A 3 -9.79 2.91 -10.09
CA ALA A 3 -10.16 4.15 -9.39
C ALA A 3 -11.33 3.96 -8.42
N LEU A 4 -12.30 3.10 -8.75
CA LEU A 4 -13.42 2.80 -7.87
C LEU A 4 -12.93 2.04 -6.63
N LEU A 5 -12.12 0.99 -6.82
CA LEU A 5 -11.50 0.26 -5.72
C LEU A 5 -10.70 1.18 -4.79
N ALA A 6 -9.94 2.12 -5.37
CA ALA A 6 -9.14 3.13 -4.66
C ALA A 6 -9.96 4.03 -3.72
N VAL A 7 -11.26 4.22 -3.97
CA VAL A 7 -12.11 5.10 -3.15
C VAL A 7 -13.13 4.35 -2.29
N THR A 8 -13.32 3.03 -2.51
CA THR A 8 -14.33 2.24 -1.77
C THR A 8 -13.72 1.32 -0.71
N ALA A 9 -12.42 1.03 -0.77
CA ALA A 9 -11.76 0.11 0.15
C ALA A 9 -10.95 0.86 1.23
N ASP A 10 -10.86 0.31 2.44
CA ASP A 10 -9.93 0.81 3.47
C ASP A 10 -8.48 0.42 3.17
N LEU A 11 -8.29 -0.80 2.65
CA LEU A 11 -7.01 -1.40 2.30
C LEU A 11 -7.04 -1.93 0.87
N ILE A 12 -5.95 -1.72 0.14
CA ILE A 12 -5.78 -2.25 -1.22
C ILE A 12 -4.43 -2.92 -1.35
N THR A 13 -4.43 -4.14 -1.85
CA THR A 13 -3.22 -4.86 -2.25
C THR A 13 -3.05 -4.72 -3.76
N ALA A 14 -1.86 -4.30 -4.20
CA ALA A 14 -1.60 -3.98 -5.60
C ALA A 14 -0.47 -4.83 -6.20
N CYS A 15 -0.24 -6.02 -5.63
CA CYS A 15 0.92 -6.84 -5.95
C CYS A 15 1.04 -7.14 -7.44
N ALA A 16 -0.06 -7.43 -8.15
CA ALA A 16 -0.05 -7.89 -9.54
C ALA A 16 -0.65 -6.91 -10.58
N SER A 17 -1.10 -5.72 -10.18
CA SER A 17 -1.73 -4.76 -11.10
C SER A 17 -1.08 -3.39 -11.03
N ARG A 18 -0.54 -2.93 -12.17
CA ARG A 18 0.00 -1.57 -12.31
C ARG A 18 -1.09 -0.53 -12.14
N HIS A 19 -2.24 -0.77 -12.76
CA HIS A 19 -3.39 0.11 -12.69
C HIS A 19 -3.87 0.35 -11.25
N ILE A 20 -3.87 -0.68 -10.41
CA ILE A 20 -4.22 -0.55 -8.99
C ILE A 20 -3.13 0.19 -8.22
N ARG A 21 -1.84 -0.08 -8.48
CA ARG A 21 -0.72 0.64 -7.84
C ARG A 21 -0.84 2.15 -8.09
N ASP A 22 -1.02 2.53 -9.35
CA ASP A 22 -1.09 3.93 -9.76
C ASP A 22 -2.34 4.63 -9.24
N ALA A 23 -3.47 3.91 -9.16
CA ALA A 23 -4.72 4.47 -8.63
C ALA A 23 -4.66 4.67 -7.11
N ALA A 24 -4.19 3.67 -6.37
CA ALA A 24 -4.11 3.71 -4.91
C ALA A 24 -3.08 4.74 -4.43
N ALA A 25 -1.90 4.79 -5.05
CA ALA A 25 -0.81 5.66 -4.63
C ALA A 25 -1.14 7.16 -4.61
N LYS A 26 -2.10 7.60 -5.44
CA LYS A 26 -2.53 9.01 -5.51
C LYS A 26 -3.10 9.54 -4.19
N ASN A 27 -3.84 8.69 -3.48
CA ASN A 27 -4.62 9.09 -2.30
C ASN A 27 -4.27 8.29 -1.05
N ALA A 28 -3.43 7.25 -1.16
CA ALA A 28 -3.05 6.42 -0.03
C ALA A 28 -2.40 7.24 1.09
N LEU A 29 -2.84 7.00 2.32
CA LEU A 29 -2.31 7.63 3.53
C LEU A 29 -1.05 6.94 4.05
N LEU A 30 -0.87 5.66 3.68
CA LEU A 30 0.26 4.83 4.07
C LEU A 30 0.42 3.68 3.08
N GLN A 31 1.67 3.27 2.83
CA GLN A 31 2.03 2.03 2.13
C GLN A 31 2.84 1.13 3.07
N ALA A 32 2.46 -0.14 3.18
CA ALA A 32 3.25 -1.18 3.83
C ALA A 32 3.82 -2.15 2.77
N GLY A 33 5.12 -2.41 2.86
CA GLY A 33 5.85 -3.25 1.91
C GLY A 33 6.07 -2.57 0.56
N THR A 34 7.11 -3.00 -0.17
CA THR A 34 7.52 -2.40 -1.44
C THR A 34 7.40 -3.37 -2.63
N SER A 35 7.60 -4.68 -2.39
CA SER A 35 7.38 -5.74 -3.39
C SER A 35 5.90 -6.14 -3.50
N ILE A 36 5.24 -6.34 -2.36
CA ILE A 36 3.80 -6.65 -2.23
C ILE A 36 3.18 -5.48 -1.46
N PRO A 37 2.89 -4.35 -2.14
CA PRO A 37 2.43 -3.16 -1.45
C PRO A 37 0.98 -3.32 -0.99
N VAL A 38 0.75 -2.95 0.26
CA VAL A 38 -0.58 -2.75 0.85
C VAL A 38 -0.75 -1.25 1.11
N PHE A 39 -1.75 -0.64 0.48
CA PHE A 39 -2.08 0.77 0.64
C PHE A 39 -3.25 0.93 1.60
N ALA A 40 -3.12 1.84 2.57
CA ALA A 40 -4.24 2.33 3.36
C ALA A 40 -4.86 3.53 2.67
N MET A 41 -6.14 3.43 2.31
CA MET A 41 -6.86 4.47 1.58
C MET A 41 -7.69 5.37 2.50
N THR A 42 -7.97 4.92 3.72
CA THR A 42 -8.76 5.65 4.71
C THR A 42 -8.02 5.75 6.05
N PRO A 43 -8.43 6.67 6.95
CA PRO A 43 -7.89 6.70 8.31
C PRO A 43 -8.06 5.38 9.07
N ALA A 44 -9.17 4.67 8.86
CA ALA A 44 -9.41 3.36 9.45
C ALA A 44 -8.42 2.31 8.93
N GLY A 45 -8.21 2.24 7.61
CA GLY A 45 -7.21 1.37 6.99
C GLY A 45 -5.78 1.67 7.49
N LYS A 46 -5.46 2.95 7.68
CA LYS A 46 -4.17 3.35 8.26
C LYS A 46 -4.03 2.83 9.70
N GLY A 47 -5.09 2.91 10.49
CA GLY A 47 -5.14 2.35 11.84
C GLY A 47 -4.87 0.84 11.86
N ILE A 48 -5.43 0.08 10.92
CA ILE A 48 -5.20 -1.37 10.81
C ILE A 48 -3.72 -1.68 10.58
N ILE A 49 -3.07 -1.00 9.63
CA ILE A 49 -1.64 -1.23 9.35
C ILE A 49 -0.78 -0.85 10.56
N LEU A 50 -1.04 0.30 11.18
CA LEU A 50 -0.27 0.74 12.34
C LEU A 50 -0.47 -0.17 13.56
N GLY A 51 -1.68 -0.69 13.77
CA GLY A 51 -1.94 -1.70 14.80
C GLY A 51 -1.11 -2.96 14.58
N LYS A 52 -1.06 -3.46 13.34
CA LYS A 52 -0.21 -4.62 12.99
C LYS A 52 1.28 -4.36 13.21
N VAL A 53 1.72 -3.14 12.89
CA VAL A 53 3.10 -2.67 13.12
C VAL A 53 3.42 -2.59 14.62
N ALA A 54 2.46 -2.20 15.46
CA ALA A 54 2.66 -2.12 16.91
C ALA A 54 2.75 -3.50 17.59
N GLU A 55 2.13 -4.53 17.00
CA GLU A 55 2.13 -5.90 17.53
C GLU A 55 3.38 -6.71 17.17
N THR A 56 4.23 -6.25 16.24
CA THR A 56 5.39 -7.02 15.79
C THR A 56 6.65 -6.69 16.59
N ASP A 57 7.43 -7.72 16.91
CA ASP A 57 8.78 -7.57 17.51
C ASP A 57 9.86 -7.20 16.47
N GLN A 58 9.48 -7.02 15.20
CA GLN A 58 10.41 -6.65 14.14
C GLN A 58 10.78 -5.16 14.18
N GLN A 59 11.99 -4.83 13.74
CA GLN A 59 12.39 -3.43 13.55
C GLN A 59 11.67 -2.84 12.34
N ILE A 60 11.12 -1.64 12.51
CA ILE A 60 10.35 -0.94 11.47
C ILE A 60 10.98 0.42 11.18
N LEU A 61 11.17 0.71 9.89
CA LEU A 61 11.57 2.03 9.40
C LEU A 61 10.33 2.81 8.96
N VAL A 62 10.08 3.96 9.58
CA VAL A 62 9.04 4.90 9.16
C VAL A 62 9.71 6.16 8.64
N GLN A 63 9.41 6.51 7.39
CA GLN A 63 9.89 7.73 6.76
C GLN A 63 8.81 8.30 5.84
N GLY A 64 8.80 9.62 5.66
CA GLY A 64 7.99 10.26 4.63
C GLY A 64 8.52 9.89 3.25
N ALA A 65 7.62 9.59 2.31
CA ALA A 65 7.97 9.26 0.93
C ALA A 65 6.84 9.67 -0.02
N ARG A 66 7.17 9.84 -1.31
CA ARG A 66 6.14 9.88 -2.37
C ARG A 66 5.78 8.44 -2.74
N LEU A 67 4.49 8.15 -2.77
CA LEU A 67 3.98 6.81 -3.11
C LEU A 67 3.72 6.68 -4.62
N PRO A 68 3.81 5.47 -5.20
CA PRO A 68 4.19 4.23 -4.54
C PRO A 68 5.72 4.10 -4.40
N VAL A 69 6.19 3.49 -3.31
CA VAL A 69 7.60 3.09 -3.18
C VAL A 69 7.76 1.68 -3.71
N GLU A 70 8.56 1.50 -4.75
CA GLU A 70 8.80 0.18 -5.35
C GLU A 70 10.01 -0.52 -4.74
N GLY A 71 9.89 -1.84 -4.58
CA GLY A 71 10.99 -2.68 -4.12
C GLY A 71 11.92 -3.09 -5.27
N PRO A 72 13.13 -3.61 -4.97
CA PRO A 72 14.09 -4.03 -6.00
C PRO A 72 13.60 -5.22 -6.84
N HIS A 73 12.66 -6.01 -6.30
CA HIS A 73 12.02 -7.12 -6.99
C HIS A 73 10.51 -6.94 -6.95
N LEU A 74 9.93 -6.72 -8.14
CA LEU A 74 8.50 -6.70 -8.38
C LEU A 74 8.08 -8.01 -9.05
N PRO A 75 6.87 -8.52 -8.75
CA PRO A 75 6.32 -9.60 -9.54
C PRO A 75 6.16 -9.14 -10.99
N SER A 76 6.50 -10.02 -11.93
CA SER A 76 6.48 -9.74 -13.37
C SER A 76 5.67 -10.82 -14.10
N PRO A 77 4.82 -10.45 -15.07
CA PRO A 77 4.47 -9.08 -15.44
C PRO A 77 3.51 -8.43 -14.42
N LEU A 78 3.52 -7.09 -14.34
CA LEU A 78 2.40 -6.32 -13.78
C LEU A 78 1.50 -5.93 -14.96
N CYS A 79 0.25 -6.40 -14.93
CA CYS A 79 -0.76 -6.06 -15.93
C CYS A 79 -1.47 -4.73 -15.66
#